data_AF-A0A430J7L4-F1
#
_entry.id   AF-A0A430J7L4-F1
#
_cell.length_a   1.000
_cell.length_b   1.000
_cell.length_c   1.000
_cell.angle_alpha   90.00
_cell.angle_beta   90.00
_cell.angle_gamma   90.00
#
_symmetry.space_group_name_H-M   'P 1'
#
loop_
_entity.id
_entity.type
_entity.pdbx_description
1 polymer ?
#
loop_
_entity_poly.entity_id
_entity_poly.type
_entity_poly.pdbx_seq_one_letter_code
_entity_poly.pdbx_strand_id
1 'polypeptide(L)'
;MHDLKRSYRKTHRILQQAKERAEQANDEAELITIKEMMSDVVYAIEWMHTGRRPGNKRGIERRAGYQRYKLLDPLRMQSFVSNTTAASPSTLTDHQRYQIKDALSRLSEQERECYVLAHGHCLSYSDIAKLLNIAKSSVQTYVERAQKKVSEDLQNSLFLIWE
;
A
#
# COMPACT_ATOMS: atom_id res chain seq x y z
N MET A 1 7.09 -23.58 8.16
CA MET A 1 5.66 -23.92 7.94
C MET A 1 5.29 -25.31 8.48
N HIS A 2 6.17 -26.32 8.37
CA HIS A 2 5.91 -27.66 8.95
C HIS A 2 5.69 -27.64 10.47
N ASP A 3 6.44 -26.81 11.21
CA ASP A 3 6.30 -26.69 12.67
C ASP A 3 4.94 -26.13 13.08
N LEU A 4 4.40 -25.18 12.30
CA LEU A 4 3.09 -24.59 12.54
C LEU A 4 1.98 -25.65 12.35
N LYS A 5 2.02 -26.41 11.25
CA LYS A 5 1.09 -27.53 11.02
C LYS A 5 1.16 -28.57 12.15
N ARG A 6 2.36 -28.85 12.65
CA ARG A 6 2.55 -29.79 13.77
C ARG A 6 1.95 -29.23 15.06
N SER A 7 2.10 -27.94 15.33
CA SER A 7 1.54 -27.27 16.49
C SER A 7 0.00 -27.34 16.49
N TYR A 8 -0.65 -26.97 15.39
CA TYR A 8 -2.12 -27.00 15.27
C TYR A 8 -2.71 -28.43 15.37
N ARG A 9 -1.98 -29.45 14.89
CA ARG A 9 -2.38 -30.84 15.10
C ARG A 9 -2.29 -31.28 16.56
N LYS A 10 -1.32 -30.76 17.31
CA LYS A 10 -1.22 -30.99 18.76
C LYS A 10 -2.35 -30.30 19.50
N THR A 11 -2.64 -29.03 19.18
CA THR A 11 -3.76 -28.30 19.82
C THR A 11 -5.10 -28.97 19.56
N HIS A 12 -5.35 -29.45 18.34
CA HIS A 12 -6.56 -30.23 18.04
C HIS A 12 -6.69 -31.48 18.93
N ARG A 13 -5.60 -32.23 19.15
CA ARG A 13 -5.62 -33.40 20.05
C ARG A 13 -5.89 -33.04 21.50
N ILE A 14 -5.34 -31.92 21.98
CA ILE A 14 -5.58 -31.41 23.33
C ILE A 14 -7.06 -31.04 23.50
N LEU A 15 -7.62 -30.31 22.52
CA LEU A 15 -9.04 -29.93 22.54
C LEU A 15 -9.96 -31.15 22.51
N GLN A 16 -9.59 -32.21 21.79
CA GLN A 16 -10.35 -33.45 21.77
C GLN A 16 -10.37 -34.15 23.14
N GLN A 17 -9.23 -34.17 23.85
CA GLN A 17 -9.17 -34.67 25.23
C GLN A 17 -9.96 -33.79 26.21
N ALA A 18 -9.91 -32.47 26.03
CA ALA A 18 -10.70 -31.52 26.83
C ALA A 18 -12.20 -31.73 26.62
N LYS A 19 -12.63 -31.99 25.37
CA LYS A 19 -14.01 -32.32 25.02
C LYS A 19 -14.50 -33.57 25.78
N GLU A 20 -13.71 -34.64 25.75
CA GLU A 20 -14.06 -35.90 26.45
C GLU A 20 -14.21 -35.69 27.97
N ARG A 21 -13.38 -34.84 28.57
CA ARG A 21 -13.48 -34.48 29.99
C ARG A 21 -14.72 -33.64 30.31
N ALA A 22 -15.03 -32.65 29.47
CA ALA A 22 -16.23 -31.83 29.61
C ALA A 22 -17.52 -32.65 29.40
N GLU A 23 -17.50 -33.66 28.52
CA GLU A 23 -18.61 -34.61 28.34
C GLU A 23 -18.82 -35.46 29.60
N GLN A 24 -17.74 -35.91 30.26
CA GLN A 24 -17.82 -36.65 31.52
C GLN A 24 -18.30 -35.78 32.69
N ALA A 25 -17.96 -34.49 32.70
CA ALA A 25 -18.38 -33.53 33.71
C ALA A 25 -19.80 -32.97 33.48
N ASN A 26 -20.41 -33.27 32.32
CA ASN A 26 -21.72 -32.76 31.89
C ASN A 26 -21.83 -31.21 31.90
N ASP A 27 -20.72 -30.52 31.59
CA ASP A 27 -20.66 -29.06 31.47
C ASP A 27 -20.97 -28.63 30.03
N GLU A 28 -22.21 -28.24 29.78
CA GLU A 28 -22.64 -27.83 28.43
C GLU A 28 -21.99 -26.53 27.94
N ALA A 29 -21.68 -25.59 28.83
CA ALA A 29 -21.09 -24.32 28.45
C ALA A 29 -19.65 -24.53 27.95
N GLU A 30 -18.88 -25.33 28.69
CA GLU A 30 -17.51 -25.69 28.30
C GLU A 30 -17.49 -26.49 26.99
N LEU A 31 -18.47 -27.38 26.77
CA LEU A 31 -18.59 -28.13 25.53
C LEU A 31 -18.83 -27.26 24.30
N ILE A 32 -19.65 -26.21 24.41
CA ILE A 32 -19.90 -25.27 23.30
C ILE A 32 -18.60 -24.55 22.95
N THR A 33 -17.93 -23.98 23.95
CA THR A 33 -16.67 -23.26 23.73
C THR A 33 -15.59 -24.16 23.12
N ILE A 34 -15.44 -25.39 23.60
CA ILE A 34 -14.46 -26.35 23.04
C ILE A 34 -14.79 -26.69 21.59
N LYS A 35 -16.08 -26.88 21.25
CA LYS A 35 -16.50 -27.17 19.87
C LYS A 35 -16.19 -26.01 18.92
N GLU A 36 -16.40 -24.76 19.35
CA GLU A 36 -16.02 -23.58 18.57
C GLU A 36 -14.50 -23.52 18.34
N MET A 37 -13.70 -23.70 19.40
CA MET A 37 -12.24 -23.74 19.30
C MET A 37 -11.75 -24.86 18.35
N MET A 38 -12.39 -26.03 18.39
CA MET A 38 -12.08 -27.13 17.47
C MET A 38 -12.37 -26.75 16.02
N SER A 39 -13.52 -26.12 15.75
CA SER A 39 -13.88 -25.65 14.41
C SER A 39 -12.84 -24.67 13.85
N ASP A 40 -12.38 -23.72 14.66
CA ASP A 40 -11.35 -22.76 14.25
C ASP A 40 -10.00 -23.42 13.94
N VAL A 41 -9.59 -24.39 14.77
CA VAL A 41 -8.35 -25.15 14.54
C VAL A 41 -8.44 -25.97 13.27
N VAL A 42 -9.57 -26.62 13.01
CA VAL A 42 -9.80 -27.39 11.77
C VAL A 42 -9.77 -26.45 10.56
N TYR A 43 -10.43 -25.30 10.64
CA TYR A 43 -10.42 -24.27 9.59
C TYR A 43 -8.99 -23.80 9.27
N ALA A 44 -8.17 -23.54 10.28
CA ALA A 44 -6.77 -23.17 10.10
C ALA A 44 -5.92 -24.30 9.47
N ILE A 45 -6.15 -25.55 9.88
CA ILE A 45 -5.47 -26.73 9.31
C ILE A 45 -5.79 -26.88 7.82
N GLU A 46 -7.06 -26.72 7.45
CA GLU A 46 -7.51 -26.83 6.06
C GLU A 46 -6.91 -25.73 5.18
N TRP A 47 -6.84 -24.50 5.67
CA TRP A 47 -6.11 -23.40 5.02
C TRP A 47 -4.64 -23.73 4.78
N MET A 48 -3.94 -24.22 5.81
CA MET A 48 -2.52 -24.56 5.69
C MET A 48 -2.28 -25.76 4.75
N HIS A 49 -3.25 -26.66 4.62
CA HIS A 49 -3.14 -27.84 3.77
C HIS A 49 -3.45 -27.53 2.30
N THR A 50 -4.53 -26.79 2.05
CA THR A 50 -5.02 -26.53 0.69
C THR A 50 -4.48 -25.23 0.10
N GLY A 51 -4.03 -24.29 0.94
CA GLY A 51 -3.72 -22.91 0.54
C GLY A 51 -4.94 -22.13 0.04
N ARG A 52 -6.15 -22.66 0.25
CA ARG A 52 -7.42 -22.09 -0.23
C ARG A 52 -8.35 -21.90 0.95
N ARG A 53 -9.32 -20.98 0.80
CA ARG A 53 -10.35 -20.76 1.82
C ARG A 53 -11.21 -22.03 1.98
N PRO A 54 -11.23 -22.64 3.19
CA PRO A 54 -12.12 -23.74 3.52
C PRO A 54 -13.58 -23.41 3.25
N GLY A 55 -14.33 -24.40 2.77
CA GLY A 55 -15.75 -24.25 2.45
C GLY A 55 -16.07 -23.56 1.12
N ASN A 56 -15.10 -22.99 0.41
CA ASN A 56 -15.35 -22.34 -0.88
C ASN A 56 -15.06 -23.27 -2.07
N LYS A 57 -16.09 -23.62 -2.86
CA LYS A 57 -15.94 -24.53 -4.03
C LYS A 57 -15.11 -23.92 -5.18
N ARG A 58 -15.00 -22.60 -5.26
CA ARG A 58 -14.29 -21.87 -6.33
C ARG A 58 -13.20 -21.00 -5.71
N GLY A 59 -11.96 -21.10 -6.19
CA GLY A 59 -10.86 -20.30 -5.66
C GLY A 59 -10.88 -18.84 -6.14
N ILE A 60 -9.99 -18.02 -5.56
CA ILE A 60 -9.85 -16.58 -5.86
C ILE A 60 -9.50 -16.31 -7.33
N GLU A 61 -8.90 -17.29 -8.00
CA GLU A 61 -8.57 -17.29 -9.43
C GLU A 61 -9.82 -17.24 -10.32
N ARG A 62 -10.96 -17.74 -9.83
CA ARG A 62 -12.25 -17.70 -10.54
C ARG A 62 -13.18 -16.64 -9.96
N ARG A 63 -12.70 -15.40 -9.86
CA ARG A 63 -13.56 -14.25 -9.54
C ARG A 63 -14.61 -14.05 -10.62
N ALA A 64 -15.85 -13.84 -10.20
CA ALA A 64 -16.93 -13.51 -11.11
C ALA A 64 -16.71 -12.13 -11.73
N GLY A 65 -17.31 -11.85 -12.90
CA GLY A 65 -17.13 -10.58 -13.62
C GLY A 65 -17.30 -9.36 -12.70
N TYR A 66 -18.40 -9.30 -11.95
CA TYR A 66 -18.69 -8.22 -10.99
C TYR A 66 -17.65 -8.06 -9.87
N GLN A 67 -16.88 -9.09 -9.52
CA GLN A 67 -15.78 -9.00 -8.54
C GLN A 67 -14.46 -8.51 -9.15
N ARG A 68 -14.38 -8.46 -10.50
CA ARG A 68 -13.23 -7.92 -11.25
C ARG A 68 -13.42 -6.44 -11.57
N TYR A 69 -14.65 -5.98 -11.75
CA TYR A 69 -14.93 -4.59 -12.08
C TYR A 69 -15.06 -3.74 -10.81
N LYS A 70 -14.32 -2.63 -10.75
CA LYS A 70 -14.63 -1.53 -9.84
C LYS A 70 -15.37 -0.47 -10.64
N LEU A 71 -16.51 -0.01 -10.12
CA LEU A 71 -17.22 1.13 -10.68
C LEU A 71 -16.34 2.36 -10.49
N LEU A 72 -15.93 2.98 -11.60
CA LEU A 72 -15.16 4.21 -11.63
C LEU A 72 -15.92 5.20 -12.50
N ASP A 73 -16.00 6.45 -12.05
CA ASP A 73 -16.55 7.54 -12.83
C ASP A 73 -15.72 7.73 -14.12
N PRO A 74 -16.33 7.65 -15.32
CA PRO A 74 -15.65 7.84 -16.59
C PRO A 74 -14.87 9.15 -16.68
N LEU A 75 -15.36 10.22 -16.04
CA LEU A 75 -14.71 11.52 -16.05
C LEU A 75 -13.40 11.49 -15.24
N ARG A 76 -13.41 10.76 -14.11
CA ARG A 76 -12.18 10.50 -13.34
C ARG A 76 -11.24 9.59 -14.11
N MET A 77 -11.73 8.60 -14.86
CA MET A 77 -10.89 7.73 -15.67
C MET A 77 -10.17 8.50 -16.78
N GLN A 78 -10.86 9.44 -17.44
CA GLN A 78 -10.28 10.29 -18.48
C GLN A 78 -9.08 11.11 -18.00
N SER A 79 -9.13 11.58 -16.75
CA SER A 79 -8.04 12.32 -16.10
C SER A 79 -6.71 11.53 -16.01
N PHE A 80 -6.77 10.20 -15.93
CA PHE A 80 -5.58 9.34 -15.88
C PHE A 80 -5.00 9.00 -17.26
N VAL A 81 -5.83 9.01 -18.31
CA VAL A 81 -5.44 8.61 -19.67
C VAL A 81 -4.88 9.79 -20.46
N SER A 82 -5.29 11.02 -20.11
CA SER A 82 -4.98 12.21 -20.88
C SER A 82 -4.49 13.32 -19.95
N ASN A 83 -3.20 13.64 -20.04
CA ASN A 83 -2.57 14.71 -19.27
C ASN A 83 -3.15 16.11 -19.57
N THR A 84 -4.01 16.20 -20.59
CA THR A 84 -4.69 17.42 -21.06
C THR A 84 -6.10 17.58 -20.47
N THR A 85 -6.74 16.51 -19.99
CA THR A 85 -8.20 16.48 -19.72
C THR A 85 -8.57 16.14 -18.27
N ALA A 86 -7.58 16.03 -17.38
CA ALA A 86 -7.86 16.25 -15.95
C ALA A 86 -8.33 17.70 -15.81
N ALA A 87 -9.44 17.92 -15.10
CA ALA A 87 -10.17 19.20 -14.98
C ALA A 87 -9.42 20.32 -14.25
N SER A 88 -8.11 20.41 -14.44
CA SER A 88 -7.31 21.58 -14.19
C SER A 88 -6.38 21.68 -15.40
N PRO A 89 -6.73 22.45 -16.44
CA PRO A 89 -5.69 22.94 -17.32
C PRO A 89 -4.72 23.63 -16.36
N SER A 90 -3.52 23.07 -16.20
CA SER A 90 -2.44 23.84 -15.61
C SER A 90 -2.41 25.12 -16.46
N THR A 91 -2.84 26.26 -15.94
CA THR A 91 -2.80 27.57 -16.60
C THR A 91 -1.34 28.03 -16.73
N LEU A 92 -0.44 27.10 -17.02
CA LEU A 92 0.96 27.31 -17.20
C LEU A 92 1.17 27.52 -18.69
N THR A 93 1.56 28.74 -19.05
CA THR A 93 2.04 29.05 -20.39
C THR A 93 3.26 28.17 -20.69
N ASP A 94 3.52 27.90 -21.97
CA ASP A 94 4.71 27.13 -22.38
C ASP A 94 6.02 27.73 -21.83
N HIS A 95 6.08 29.05 -21.68
CA HIS A 95 7.18 29.75 -21.02
C HIS A 95 7.34 29.38 -19.54
N GLN A 96 6.25 29.35 -18.77
CA GLN A 96 6.29 28.95 -17.36
C GLN A 96 6.67 27.47 -17.21
N ARG A 97 6.24 26.61 -18.14
CA ARG A 97 6.68 25.21 -18.20
C ARG A 97 8.17 25.10 -18.49
N TYR A 98 8.69 25.94 -19.38
CA TYR A 98 10.13 26.01 -19.67
C TYR A 98 10.92 26.47 -18.44
N GLN A 99 10.48 27.52 -17.75
CA GLN A 99 11.09 28.02 -16.51
C GLN A 99 11.17 26.93 -15.43
N ILE A 100 10.08 26.18 -15.22
CA ILE A 100 10.07 25.07 -14.25
C ILE A 100 11.05 23.97 -14.68
N LYS A 101 11.08 23.60 -15.97
CA LYS A 101 12.01 22.59 -16.47
C LYS A 101 13.46 23.02 -16.33
N ASP A 102 13.76 24.28 -16.62
CA ASP A 102 15.09 24.85 -16.50
C ASP A 102 15.57 24.84 -15.04
N ALA A 103 14.73 25.34 -14.11
CA ALA A 103 15.01 25.27 -12.68
C ALA A 103 15.23 23.83 -12.17
N LEU A 104 14.44 22.87 -12.67
CA LEU A 104 14.58 21.46 -12.32
C LEU A 104 15.82 20.77 -12.93
N SER A 105 16.41 21.34 -13.98
CA SER A 105 17.55 20.74 -14.69
C SER A 105 18.87 20.85 -13.91
N ARG A 106 18.99 21.86 -13.03
CA ARG A 106 20.17 22.08 -12.18
C ARG A 106 20.29 21.09 -11.03
N LEU A 107 19.17 20.49 -10.61
CA LEU A 107 19.16 19.53 -9.51
C LEU A 107 19.78 18.21 -9.93
N SER A 108 20.46 17.55 -8.99
CA SER A 108 20.85 16.16 -9.20
C SER A 108 19.60 15.27 -9.31
N GLU A 109 19.75 14.10 -9.92
CA GLU A 109 18.63 13.18 -10.15
C GLU A 109 17.89 12.83 -8.84
N GLN A 110 18.64 12.56 -7.76
CA GLN A 110 18.07 12.22 -6.45
C GLN A 110 17.37 13.42 -5.78
N GLU A 111 17.95 14.61 -5.88
CA GLU A 111 17.34 15.84 -5.35
C GLU A 111 16.05 16.18 -6.11
N ARG A 112 16.08 16.09 -7.44
CA ARG A 112 14.93 16.34 -8.31
C ARG A 112 13.80 15.36 -8.01
N GLU A 113 14.11 14.08 -7.91
CA GLU A 113 13.11 13.04 -7.65
C GLU A 113 12.45 13.23 -6.27
N CYS A 114 13.24 13.46 -5.21
CA CYS A 114 12.71 13.75 -3.89
C CYS A 114 11.84 15.03 -3.88
N TYR A 115 12.28 16.07 -4.59
CA TYR A 115 11.57 17.35 -4.66
C TYR A 115 10.23 17.24 -5.40
N VAL A 116 10.19 16.53 -6.53
CA VAL A 116 8.96 16.30 -7.31
C VAL A 116 7.97 15.42 -6.52
N LEU A 117 8.45 14.41 -5.81
CA LEU A 117 7.58 13.57 -4.98
C LEU A 117 7.01 14.33 -3.78
N ALA A 118 7.80 15.21 -3.16
CA ALA A 118 7.35 16.03 -2.04
C ALA A 118 6.36 17.13 -2.48
N HIS A 119 6.73 17.94 -3.48
CA HIS A 119 5.96 19.14 -3.85
C HIS A 119 5.00 18.93 -5.03
N GLY A 120 5.30 18.04 -5.97
CA GLY A 120 4.44 17.73 -7.10
C GLY A 120 3.35 16.70 -6.74
N HIS A 121 3.73 15.65 -6.00
CA HIS A 121 2.81 14.58 -5.59
C HIS A 121 2.31 14.70 -4.15
N CYS A 122 2.76 15.71 -3.39
CA CYS A 122 2.34 15.98 -2.01
C CYS A 122 2.51 14.77 -1.07
N LEU A 123 3.55 13.96 -1.28
CA LEU A 123 3.83 12.79 -0.45
C LEU A 123 4.58 13.15 0.83
N SER A 124 4.35 12.39 1.90
CA SER A 124 5.10 12.55 3.15
C SER A 124 6.54 12.07 2.98
N TYR A 125 7.50 12.68 3.69
CA TYR A 125 8.91 12.25 3.64
C TYR A 125 9.11 10.79 4.05
N SER A 126 8.25 10.25 4.92
CA SER A 126 8.25 8.82 5.27
C SER A 126 7.82 7.92 4.12
N ASP A 127 6.88 8.36 3.29
CA ASP A 127 6.42 7.55 2.16
C ASP A 127 7.38 7.63 0.99
N ILE A 128 7.99 8.79 0.76
CA ILE A 128 9.08 8.97 -0.20
C ILE A 128 10.28 8.10 0.17
N ALA A 129 10.65 8.08 1.46
CA ALA A 129 11.72 7.22 1.98
C ALA A 129 11.48 5.74 1.68
N LYS A 130 10.24 5.26 1.87
CA LYS A 130 9.85 3.88 1.52
C LYS A 130 9.86 3.65 0.01
N LEU A 131 9.42 4.62 -0.79
CA LEU A 131 9.34 4.53 -2.24
C LEU A 131 10.72 4.42 -2.89
N LEU A 132 11.66 5.26 -2.46
CA LEU A 132 13.03 5.31 -2.98
C LEU A 132 13.99 4.38 -2.23
N ASN A 133 13.52 3.72 -1.17
CA ASN A 133 14.30 2.85 -0.28
C ASN A 133 15.53 3.55 0.32
N ILE A 134 15.34 4.77 0.83
CA ILE A 134 16.38 5.61 1.46
C ILE A 134 15.90 6.02 2.86
N ALA A 135 16.83 6.43 3.74
CA ALA A 135 16.47 6.97 5.04
C ALA A 135 15.67 8.28 4.93
N LYS A 136 14.71 8.49 5.85
CA LYS A 136 13.90 9.72 5.92
C LYS A 136 14.76 10.99 6.05
N SER A 137 15.87 10.91 6.79
CA SER A 137 16.83 12.01 6.94
C SER A 137 17.53 12.38 5.63
N SER A 138 17.81 11.40 4.77
CA SER A 138 18.37 11.64 3.44
C SER A 138 17.36 12.34 2.54
N VAL A 139 16.09 11.90 2.54
CA VAL A 139 15.01 12.57 1.79
C VAL A 139 14.88 14.03 2.22
N GLN A 140 14.85 14.30 3.52
CA GLN A 140 14.80 15.67 4.04
C GLN A 140 15.98 16.51 3.53
N THR A 141 17.20 15.97 3.63
CA THR A 141 18.41 16.66 3.18
C THR A 141 18.37 16.97 1.67
N TYR A 142 17.88 16.04 0.86
CA TYR A 142 17.75 16.21 -0.58
C TYR A 142 16.70 17.26 -0.95
N VAL A 143 15.56 17.29 -0.26
CA VAL A 143 14.52 18.31 -0.46
C VAL A 143 15.03 19.69 -0.03
N GLU A 144 15.73 19.81 1.10
CA GLU A 144 16.29 21.09 1.57
C GLU A 144 17.36 21.64 0.62
N ARG A 145 18.26 20.77 0.13
CA ARG A 145 19.27 21.16 -0.89
C ARG A 145 18.61 21.58 -2.20
N ALA A 146 17.60 20.84 -2.63
CA ALA A 146 16.81 21.15 -3.81
C ALA A 146 16.17 22.53 -3.70
N GLN A 147 15.48 22.78 -2.58
CA GLN A 147 14.84 24.06 -2.29
C GLN A 147 15.85 25.21 -2.33
N LYS A 148 17.02 25.04 -1.70
CA LYS A 148 18.08 26.05 -1.70
C LYS A 148 18.55 26.40 -3.11
N LYS A 149 18.83 25.39 -3.95
CA LYS A 149 19.28 25.59 -5.35
C LYS A 149 18.23 26.32 -6.17
N VAL A 150 16.95 25.92 -6.05
CA VAL A 150 15.85 26.56 -6.77
C VAL A 150 15.65 28.01 -6.32
N SER A 151 15.79 28.30 -5.02
CA SER A 151 15.72 29.67 -4.49
C SER A 151 16.88 30.55 -4.96
N GLU A 152 18.10 30.00 -5.03
CA GLU A 152 19.25 30.71 -5.60
C GLU A 152 19.06 31.01 -7.09
N ASP A 153 18.52 30.06 -7.86
CA ASP A 153 18.22 30.27 -9.28
C ASP A 153 17.13 31.31 -9.48
N LEU A 154 16.10 31.35 -8.63
CA LEU A 154 15.06 32.39 -8.68
C LEU A 154 15.63 33.80 -8.50
N GLN A 155 16.72 33.95 -7.74
CA GLN A 155 17.36 35.25 -7.50
C GLN A 155 18.41 35.63 -8.56
N ASN A 156 19.03 34.65 -9.22
CA ASN A 156 20.19 34.87 -10.10
C ASN A 156 19.91 34.59 -11.59
N SER A 157 18.89 33.80 -11.92
CA SER A 157 18.62 33.38 -13.29
C SER A 157 17.81 34.44 -14.04
N LEU A 158 18.43 34.98 -15.09
CA LEU A 158 17.87 36.01 -15.97
C LEU A 158 16.54 35.58 -16.65
N PHE A 159 16.29 34.27 -16.75
CA PHE A 159 15.09 33.67 -17.35
C PHE A 159 13.95 33.44 -16.36
N LEU A 160 14.21 33.51 -15.04
CA LEU A 160 13.21 33.35 -13.97
C LEU A 160 12.75 34.70 -13.40
N ILE A 161 13.47 35.78 -13.71
CA ILE A 161 13.17 37.15 -13.28
C ILE A 161 12.39 37.85 -14.40
N TRP A 162 11.07 37.71 -14.46
CA TRP A 162 10.20 38.67 -15.17
C TRP A 162 8.83 38.77 -14.46
N GLU A 163 8.46 40.01 -14.10
CA GLU A 163 7.09 40.45 -13.78
C GLU A 163 6.19 40.43 -15.03
#